data_AF-A0A2N2BNB7-F1
#
_entry.id   AF-A0A2N2BNB7-F1
#
_cell.length_a   1.000
_cell.length_b   1.000
_cell.length_c   1.000
_cell.angle_alpha   90.00
_cell.angle_beta   90.00
_cell.angle_gamma   90.00
#
_symmetry.space_group_name_H-M   'P 1'
#
loop_
_entity.id
_entity.type
_entity.pdbx_description
1 polymer ?
#
loop_
_entity_poly.entity_id
_entity_poly.type
_entity_poly.pdbx_seq_one_letter_code
_entity_poly.pdbx_strand_id
1 'polypeptide(L)' 'VSYSGGIGIDDTAKEVRIARQRGIMVLGIFTGDEKDLKAEKLIFGKDFIYTREMNHFGDIIAAYLKRIIAS' A
#
# COMPACT_ATOMS: atom_id res chain seq x y z
N VAL A 1 -15.30 -3.12 21.27
CA VAL A 1 -14.45 -2.14 20.53
C VAL A 1 -13.14 -2.87 20.21
N SER A 2 -12.88 -3.17 18.94
CA SER A 2 -11.73 -4.02 18.56
C SER A 2 -10.43 -3.22 18.66
N TYR A 3 -9.65 -3.49 19.72
CA TYR A 3 -8.40 -2.82 20.08
C TYR A 3 -7.31 -2.93 18.98
N SER A 4 -7.39 -3.93 18.10
CA SER A 4 -6.35 -4.29 17.14
C SER A 4 -6.46 -3.62 15.77
N GLY A 5 -7.66 -3.19 15.35
CA GLY A 5 -7.85 -2.65 13.99
C GLY A 5 -7.27 -1.25 13.80
N GLY A 6 -7.67 -0.30 14.66
CA GLY A 6 -7.24 1.10 14.54
C GLY A 6 -5.76 1.33 14.85
N ILE A 7 -5.27 0.73 15.95
CA ILE A 7 -3.87 0.90 16.38
C ILE A 7 -2.90 0.34 15.34
N GLY A 8 -3.19 -0.84 14.76
CA GLY A 8 -2.33 -1.44 13.75
C GLY A 8 -2.28 -0.63 12.45
N ILE A 9 -3.41 -0.05 12.03
CA ILE A 9 -3.47 0.84 10.87
C ILE A 9 -2.64 2.09 11.10
N ASP A 10 -2.84 2.77 12.23
CA ASP A 10 -2.15 4.04 12.51
C ASP A 10 -0.63 3.86 12.66
N ASP A 11 -0.20 2.80 13.34
CA ASP A 11 1.21 2.47 13.53
C ASP A 11 1.88 2.15 12.19
N THR A 12 1.26 1.27 11.39
CA THR A 12 1.79 0.93 10.05
C THR A 12 1.84 2.16 9.15
N ALA A 13 0.78 2.99 9.18
CA ALA A 13 0.72 4.20 8.39
C ALA A 13 1.80 5.22 8.81
N LYS A 14 2.16 5.27 10.09
CA LYS A 14 3.26 6.11 10.60
C LYS A 14 4.61 5.62 10.06
N GLU A 15 4.89 4.32 10.10
CA GLU A 15 6.13 3.76 9.58
C GLU A 15 6.27 3.96 8.06
N VAL A 16 5.18 3.79 7.30
CA VAL A 16 5.17 4.08 5.86
C VAL A 16 5.50 5.55 5.59
N ARG A 17 4.97 6.49 6.40
CA ARG A 17 5.29 7.92 6.27
C ARG A 17 6.76 8.20 6.59
N ILE A 18 7.31 7.61 7.65
CA ILE A 18 8.72 7.77 8.03
C ILE A 18 9.64 7.24 6.93
N ALA A 19 9.35 6.07 6.36
CA ALA A 19 10.10 5.51 5.25
C ALA A 19 10.12 6.48 4.05
N ARG A 20 8.96 7.02 3.67
CA ARG A 20 8.85 7.99 2.57
C ARG A 20 9.60 9.29 2.84
N GLN A 21 9.57 9.80 4.07
CA GLN A 21 10.36 10.97 4.47
C GLN A 21 11.87 10.74 4.36
N ARG A 22 12.32 9.48 4.47
CA ARG A 22 13.72 9.07 4.25
C ARG A 22 14.06 8.81 2.78
N GLY A 23 13.15 9.11 1.85
CA GLY A 23 13.34 8.85 0.42
C GLY A 23 13.13 7.39 0.02
N ILE A 24 12.63 6.53 0.92
CA ILE A 24 12.33 5.13 0.61
C ILE A 24 10.95 5.06 -0.05
N MET A 25 10.90 4.44 -1.22
CA MET A 25 9.65 4.21 -1.92
C MET A 25 8.89 3.04 -1.32
N VAL A 26 7.60 3.23 -1.05
CA VAL A 26 6.75 2.22 -0.44
C VAL A 26 5.47 2.10 -1.24
N LEU A 27 5.25 0.91 -1.79
CA LEU A 27 4.04 0.49 -2.50
C LEU A 27 3.31 -0.58 -1.68
N GLY A 28 2.04 -0.35 -1.36
CA GLY A 28 1.18 -1.39 -0.81
C GLY A 28 0.50 -2.18 -1.91
N ILE A 29 0.48 -3.51 -1.80
CA ILE A 29 -0.28 -4.38 -2.72
C ILE A 29 -1.17 -5.26 -1.87
N PHE A 30 -2.48 -5.16 -2.13
CA PHE A 30 -3.48 -5.87 -1.36
C PHE A 30 -4.32 -6.75 -2.27
N THR A 31 -4.60 -7.94 -1.77
CA THR A 31 -5.41 -8.94 -2.46
C THR A 31 -6.50 -9.52 -1.56
N GLY A 32 -6.79 -8.85 -0.43
CA GLY A 32 -7.80 -9.27 0.53
C GLY A 32 -9.18 -8.68 0.26
N ASP A 33 -10.06 -8.76 1.25
CA ASP A 33 -11.47 -8.34 1.11
C ASP A 33 -11.63 -6.83 0.87
N GLU A 34 -12.56 -6.45 0.00
CA GLU A 34 -12.82 -5.05 -0.35
C GLU A 34 -13.21 -4.17 0.84
N LYS A 35 -13.80 -4.77 1.88
CA LYS A 35 -14.18 -4.08 3.12
C LYS A 35 -12.98 -3.45 3.83
N ASP A 36 -11.78 -4.02 3.65
CA ASP A 36 -10.55 -3.60 4.30
C ASP A 36 -9.75 -2.58 3.47
N LEU A 37 -10.19 -2.27 2.23
CA LEU A 37 -9.53 -1.27 1.38
C LEU A 37 -9.42 0.12 2.00
N LYS A 38 -10.33 0.47 2.91
CA LYS A 38 -10.25 1.73 3.64
C LYS A 38 -9.02 1.77 4.55
N ALA A 39 -8.70 0.66 5.23
CA ALA A 39 -7.52 0.54 6.07
C ALA A 39 -6.23 0.66 5.25
N GLU A 40 -6.16 -0.08 4.13
CA GLU A 40 -5.01 -0.06 3.22
C GLU A 40 -4.75 1.34 2.65
N LYS A 41 -5.82 2.07 2.27
CA LYS A 41 -5.71 3.46 1.81
C LYS A 41 -5.21 4.41 2.90
N LEU A 42 -5.51 4.16 4.18
CA LEU A 42 -4.98 4.97 5.28
C LEU A 42 -3.47 4.75 5.49
N ILE A 43 -3.00 3.52 5.25
CA ILE A 43 -1.59 3.14 5.39
C ILE A 43 -0.76 3.68 4.23
N PHE A 44 -1.16 3.37 3.00
CA PHE A 44 -0.33 3.59 1.81
C PHE A 44 -0.71 4.85 1.02
N GLY A 45 -1.89 5.43 1.25
CA GLY A 45 -2.37 6.60 0.51
C GLY A 45 -2.57 6.30 -0.97
N LYS A 46 -1.99 7.15 -1.84
CA LYS A 46 -2.09 7.02 -3.31
C LYS A 46 -1.20 5.94 -3.93
N ASP A 47 -0.19 5.49 -3.20
CA ASP A 47 0.82 4.53 -3.69
C ASP A 47 0.45 3.13 -3.20
N PHE A 48 -0.66 2.64 -3.74
CA PHE A 48 -1.29 1.39 -3.38
C PHE A 48 -1.99 0.77 -4.57
N ILE A 49 -1.99 -0.56 -4.62
CA ILE A 49 -2.67 -1.34 -5.65
C ILE A 49 -3.54 -2.40 -4.99
N TYR A 50 -4.81 -2.43 -5.37
CA TYR A 50 -5.71 -3.53 -5.07
C TYR A 50 -5.85 -4.41 -6.30
N THR A 51 -5.62 -5.72 -6.15
CA THR A 51 -5.90 -6.70 -7.19
C THR A 51 -6.49 -7.97 -6.60
N ARG A 52 -7.51 -8.53 -7.26
CA ARG A 52 -8.01 -9.88 -6.96
C ARG A 52 -7.27 -10.96 -7.75
N GLU A 53 -6.48 -10.55 -8.74
CA GLU A 53 -5.81 -11.43 -9.68
C GLU A 53 -4.29 -11.26 -9.57
N MET A 54 -3.63 -12.28 -9.01
CA MET A 54 -2.18 -12.30 -8.86
C MET A 54 -1.46 -12.74 -10.15
N ASN A 55 -2.18 -13.26 -11.14
CA ASN A 55 -1.61 -13.75 -12.40
C ASN A 55 -0.81 -12.68 -13.16
N HIS A 56 -1.13 -11.40 -12.93
CA HIS A 56 -0.48 -10.24 -13.55
C HIS A 56 0.35 -9.40 -12.58
N PHE A 57 0.72 -9.96 -11.42
CA PHE A 57 1.49 -9.23 -10.40
C PHE A 57 2.78 -8.61 -10.97
N GLY A 58 3.51 -9.37 -11.79
CA GLY A 58 4.74 -8.89 -12.44
C GLY A 58 4.51 -7.68 -13.34
N ASP A 59 3.45 -7.70 -14.16
CA ASP A 59 3.09 -6.60 -15.06
C ASP A 59 2.72 -5.33 -14.29
N ILE A 60 1.96 -5.50 -13.21
CA ILE A 60 1.53 -4.43 -12.31
C ILE A 60 2.74 -3.74 -11.66
N ILE A 61 3.67 -4.54 -11.11
CA ILE A 61 4.92 -4.02 -10.53
C ILE A 61 5.74 -3.30 -11.59
N ALA A 62 5.90 -3.89 -12.78
CA ALA A 62 6.67 -3.30 -13.86
C ALA A 62 6.10 -1.95 -14.31
N ALA A 63 4.78 -1.83 -14.45
CA ALA A 63 4.12 -0.58 -14.80
C ALA A 63 4.31 0.50 -13.73
N TYR A 64 4.21 0.12 -12.44
CA TYR A 64 4.44 1.05 -11.33
C TYR A 64 5.89 1.54 -11.29
N LEU A 65 6.87 0.64 -11.41
CA LEU A 65 8.29 1.00 -11.44
C LEU A 65 8.63 1.88 -12.63
N LYS A 66 8.07 1.61 -13.82
CA LYS A 66 8.23 2.48 -15.00
C LYS A 66 7.73 3.89 -14.73
N ARG A 67 6.57 4.05 -14.07
CA ARG A 67 6.03 5.36 -13.71
C ARG A 67 6.95 6.15 -12.79
N ILE A 68 7.65 5.46 -11.89
CA ILE A 68 8.61 6.05 -10.94
C ILE A 68 9.91 6.44 -11.63
N ILE A 69 10.49 5.54 -12.42
CA ILE A 69 11.80 5.75 -13.04
C ILE A 69 11.72 6.80 -14.15
N ALA A 70 10.56 6.93 -14.79
CA ALA A 70 10.33 7.91 -15.85
C ALA A 70 9.85 9.28 -15.35
N SER A 71 9.63 9.46 -14.04
CA SER A 71 9.17 10.71 -13.42
C SER A 71 10.29 11.52 -12.78
#